data_AF-A0A2A9EEA2-F1
#
_entry.id   AF-A0A2A9EEA2-F1
#
_cell.length_a   1.000
_cell.length_b   1.000
_cell.length_c   1.000
_cell.angle_alpha   90.00
_cell.angle_beta   90.00
_cell.angle_gamma   90.00
#
_symmetry.space_group_name_H-M   'P 1'
#
loop_
_entity.id
_entity.type
_entity.pdbx_description
1 polymer ?
#
loop_
_entity_poly.entity_id
_entity_poly.type
_entity_poly.pdbx_seq_one_letter_code
_entity_poly.pdbx_strand_id
1 'polypeptide(L)'
;MNRHDRDRSRPEHLSDILHTLADSAAETHAGRTPEAMLATARRHGLAARRRQTRSRALVAAASVAAIAVGGVVIAQNIGGATVPPPPASQTPSVDPAAAFPACGATVGELEHTTGLRLATDAYEEADGGPAVSTPAGASPVAVQSIDDIFEVTFTNQGDSALSVGSTGYSAFVLVRDGVVVGATDAMPEPYRQENLSPGDHGEPLERAGIAMCDGPESEVAGEYDVYSYVDATVTDAASEGAAPTSARVWGGPWKLRVGPTVGGSQEPALSCAMPTSEITAPDFPQMNGKPVVLAEVTPPQDALPIEDVVRRKVRLDVSSVTGDTYFGDDVEVYLIRDGKVVSTRVTSNGEDPWYVGSPDAWRSTVEETGATPAEAFFPEISGVDCQTGQPLAAGEYEMLVVARMWVPDYEFTVFAQREHVTLGDAPVLPKVDPLAVFPECAAAVPGYSDTALTLGEPGETFVNGDAATEIAVDLINEDERVSFRGKLGKAIQTVLTLDGRVVGEVRTTTLEEVPSTVDLGPGGSAKTAAGFSTQVCGSAEPLPAGTYEVWAQLEVTPEGGSSEVSIGRLGSVRIS
;
A
#
# COMPACT_ATOMS: atom_id res chain seq x y z
N MET A 1 -10.05 -46.96 47.11
CA MET A 1 -9.12 -46.31 46.17
C MET A 1 -9.99 -45.63 45.13
N ASN A 2 -10.25 -44.33 45.36
CA ASN A 2 -11.42 -43.63 44.85
C ASN A 2 -11.20 -43.03 43.46
N ARG A 3 -12.27 -43.08 42.68
CA ARG A 3 -12.41 -42.65 41.29
C ARG A 3 -13.23 -41.36 41.28
N HIS A 4 -12.58 -40.19 41.36
CA HIS A 4 -13.20 -38.88 41.14
C HIS A 4 -12.10 -37.91 40.66
N ASP A 5 -12.09 -37.59 39.36
CA ASP A 5 -11.76 -36.26 38.82
C ASP A 5 -11.71 -36.29 37.29
N ARG A 6 -12.88 -36.23 36.66
CA ARG A 6 -13.06 -35.83 35.25
C ARG A 6 -14.48 -35.29 35.08
N ASP A 7 -14.77 -34.11 35.63
CA ASP A 7 -15.95 -33.30 35.23
C ASP A 7 -15.79 -31.83 35.69
N ARG A 8 -14.77 -31.11 35.21
CA ARG A 8 -14.56 -29.67 35.52
C ARG A 8 -14.52 -28.75 34.30
N SER A 9 -15.10 -29.15 33.18
CA SER A 9 -15.21 -28.30 31.99
C SER A 9 -16.64 -28.31 31.46
N ARG A 10 -17.59 -27.86 32.30
CA ARG A 10 -18.94 -27.53 31.83
C ARG A 10 -19.15 -26.01 31.81
N PRO A 11 -19.87 -25.46 30.81
CA PRO A 11 -20.08 -24.02 30.62
C PRO A 11 -20.83 -23.30 31.76
N GLU A 12 -21.41 -24.07 32.67
CA GLU A 12 -22.35 -23.62 33.70
C GLU A 12 -21.65 -23.00 34.93
N HIS A 13 -20.32 -23.09 35.02
CA HIS A 13 -19.52 -22.46 36.08
C HIS A 13 -18.88 -21.13 35.68
N LEU A 14 -19.18 -20.59 34.48
CA LEU A 14 -18.64 -19.32 34.03
C LEU A 14 -19.09 -18.15 34.94
N SER A 15 -20.34 -18.20 35.43
CA SER A 15 -20.87 -17.18 36.33
C SER A 15 -20.16 -17.16 37.69
N ASP A 16 -19.78 -18.32 38.22
CA ASP A 16 -19.05 -18.43 39.50
C ASP A 16 -17.60 -17.94 39.37
N ILE A 17 -16.97 -18.20 38.22
CA ILE A 17 -15.62 -17.71 37.89
C ILE A 17 -15.63 -16.19 37.69
N LEU A 18 -16.68 -15.64 37.07
CA LEU A 18 -16.83 -14.20 36.88
C LEU A 18 -17.14 -13.48 38.20
N HIS A 19 -17.94 -14.07 39.09
CA HIS A 19 -18.18 -13.51 40.42
C HIS A 19 -16.93 -13.55 41.30
N THR A 20 -16.15 -14.64 41.29
CA THR A 20 -14.88 -14.70 42.04
C THR A 20 -13.81 -13.74 41.50
N LEU A 21 -13.80 -13.46 40.19
CA LEU A 21 -12.95 -12.41 39.61
C LEU A 21 -13.42 -11.00 39.98
N ALA A 22 -14.73 -10.76 40.02
CA ALA A 22 -15.30 -9.48 40.44
C ALA A 22 -15.07 -9.19 41.93
N ASP A 23 -15.24 -10.20 42.79
CA ASP A 23 -15.01 -10.07 44.23
C ASP A 23 -13.50 -9.89 44.54
N SER A 24 -12.63 -10.58 43.80
CA SER A 24 -11.17 -10.40 43.92
C SER A 24 -10.70 -9.02 43.42
N ALA A 25 -11.37 -8.44 42.41
CA ALA A 25 -11.10 -7.07 41.97
C ALA A 25 -11.61 -6.02 42.97
N ALA A 26 -12.72 -6.29 43.67
CA ALA A 26 -13.29 -5.39 44.68
C ALA A 26 -12.45 -5.35 45.98
N GLU A 27 -11.91 -6.49 46.43
CA GLU A 27 -11.12 -6.54 47.68
C GLU A 27 -9.69 -5.97 47.54
N THR A 28 -9.15 -5.84 46.32
CA THR A 28 -7.75 -5.43 46.10
C THR A 28 -7.55 -3.92 45.86
N HIS A 29 -8.62 -3.10 45.96
CA HIS A 29 -8.59 -1.70 45.48
C HIS A 29 -9.02 -0.61 46.47
N ALA A 30 -8.92 -0.86 47.77
CA ALA A 30 -8.94 0.25 48.75
C ALA A 30 -7.60 1.02 48.74
N GLY A 31 -7.53 2.15 48.02
CA GLY A 31 -6.52 3.19 48.24
C GLY A 31 -5.44 3.41 47.17
N ARG A 32 -5.64 3.00 45.90
CA ARG A 32 -4.70 3.35 44.80
C ARG A 32 -5.25 4.45 43.90
N THR A 33 -4.39 5.37 43.49
CA THR A 33 -4.74 6.47 42.57
C THR A 33 -5.05 5.93 41.16
N PRO A 34 -5.89 6.63 40.37
CA PRO A 34 -6.27 6.22 39.02
C PRO A 34 -5.08 5.91 38.08
N GLU A 35 -3.98 6.64 38.24
CA GLU A 35 -2.74 6.46 37.46
C GLU A 35 -2.03 5.13 37.77
N ALA A 36 -2.07 4.67 39.02
CA ALA A 36 -1.51 3.38 39.41
C ALA A 36 -2.33 2.19 38.85
N MET A 37 -3.64 2.38 38.67
CA MET A 37 -4.50 1.40 38.01
C MET A 37 -4.19 1.32 36.52
N LEU A 38 -3.98 2.46 35.85
CA LEU A 38 -3.65 2.55 34.43
C LEU A 38 -2.28 1.92 34.09
N ALA A 39 -1.28 2.15 34.95
CA ALA A 39 0.04 1.50 34.82
C ALA A 39 -0.02 -0.02 35.03
N THR A 40 -0.90 -0.50 35.91
CA THR A 40 -1.08 -1.94 36.19
C THR A 40 -1.84 -2.63 35.05
N ALA A 41 -2.88 -1.99 34.51
CA ALA A 41 -3.63 -2.47 33.35
C ALA A 41 -2.73 -2.61 32.10
N ARG A 42 -1.83 -1.65 31.85
CA ARG A 42 -0.85 -1.72 30.75
C ARG A 42 0.10 -2.91 30.88
N ARG A 43 0.59 -3.21 32.10
CA ARG A 43 1.46 -4.39 32.34
C ARG A 43 0.74 -5.71 32.17
N HIS A 44 -0.52 -5.81 32.62
CA HIS A 44 -1.31 -7.03 32.45
C HIS A 44 -1.77 -7.25 31.00
N GLY A 45 -2.07 -6.18 30.25
CA GLY A 45 -2.38 -6.26 28.82
C GLY A 45 -1.22 -6.81 27.99
N LEU A 46 0.00 -6.36 28.26
CA LEU A 46 1.21 -6.89 27.60
C LEU A 46 1.51 -8.35 27.97
N ALA A 47 1.24 -8.75 29.23
CA ALA A 47 1.40 -10.14 29.66
C ALA A 47 0.34 -11.07 29.05
N ALA A 48 -0.89 -10.60 28.85
CA ALA A 48 -1.96 -11.33 28.18
C ALA A 48 -1.67 -11.53 26.69
N ARG A 49 -1.21 -10.48 25.98
CA ARG A 49 -0.81 -10.58 24.57
C ARG A 49 0.30 -11.62 24.36
N ARG A 50 1.31 -11.66 25.25
CA ARG A 50 2.39 -12.67 25.19
C ARG A 50 1.93 -14.11 25.42
N ARG A 51 0.85 -14.34 26.18
CA ARG A 51 0.27 -15.68 26.38
C ARG A 51 -0.56 -16.11 25.17
N GLN A 52 -1.26 -15.18 24.54
CA GLN A 52 -2.11 -15.43 23.37
C GLN A 52 -1.29 -15.78 22.11
N THR A 53 -0.10 -15.20 21.93
CA THR A 53 0.84 -15.60 20.87
C THR A 53 1.41 -17.00 21.08
N ARG A 54 1.60 -17.45 22.33
CA ARG A 54 2.07 -18.83 22.61
C ARG A 54 0.99 -19.89 22.43
N SER A 55 -0.29 -19.57 22.63
CA SER A 55 -1.38 -20.52 22.40
C SER A 55 -1.71 -20.71 20.92
N ARG A 56 -1.55 -19.68 20.08
CA ARG A 56 -1.77 -19.80 18.62
C ARG A 56 -0.74 -20.70 17.93
N ALA A 57 0.52 -20.66 18.38
CA ALA A 57 1.58 -21.53 17.86
C ALA A 57 1.36 -23.02 18.17
N LEU A 58 0.72 -23.35 19.30
CA LEU A 58 0.41 -24.74 19.67
C LEU A 58 -0.79 -25.32 18.92
N VAL A 59 -1.77 -24.48 18.56
CA VAL A 59 -2.94 -24.91 17.77
C VAL A 59 -2.53 -25.20 16.32
N ALA A 60 -1.64 -24.39 15.73
CA ALA A 60 -1.11 -24.63 14.39
C ALA A 60 -0.32 -25.96 14.31
N ALA A 61 0.50 -26.27 15.32
CA ALA A 61 1.27 -27.52 15.36
C ALA A 61 0.38 -28.78 15.52
N ALA A 62 -0.74 -28.67 16.24
CA ALA A 62 -1.67 -29.78 16.44
C ALA A 62 -2.50 -30.09 15.16
N SER A 63 -2.86 -29.06 14.37
CA SER A 63 -3.63 -29.22 13.14
C SER A 63 -2.83 -29.92 12.03
N VAL A 64 -1.53 -29.60 11.88
CA VAL A 64 -0.66 -30.25 10.89
C VAL A 64 -0.46 -31.74 11.19
N ALA A 65 -0.37 -32.11 12.47
CA ALA A 65 -0.23 -33.51 12.88
C ALA A 65 -1.52 -34.33 12.64
N ALA A 66 -2.70 -33.73 12.80
CA ALA A 66 -3.98 -34.40 12.56
C ALA A 66 -4.24 -34.67 11.07
N ILE A 67 -3.88 -33.74 10.19
CA ILE A 67 -4.03 -33.88 8.73
C ILE A 67 -3.06 -34.93 8.18
N ALA A 68 -1.82 -34.96 8.67
CA ALA A 68 -0.82 -35.94 8.27
C ALA A 68 -1.19 -37.39 8.64
N VAL A 69 -1.86 -37.60 9.80
CA VAL A 69 -2.28 -38.94 10.23
C VAL A 69 -3.59 -39.36 9.56
N GLY A 70 -4.49 -38.42 9.24
CA GLY A 70 -5.74 -38.69 8.53
C GLY A 70 -5.54 -39.11 7.07
N GLY A 71 -4.61 -38.47 6.35
CA GLY A 71 -4.34 -38.77 4.93
C GLY A 71 -3.78 -40.16 4.68
N VAL A 72 -2.95 -40.69 5.60
CA VAL A 72 -2.29 -42.00 5.43
C VAL A 72 -3.25 -43.17 5.65
N VAL A 73 -4.29 -43.01 6.47
CA VAL A 73 -5.22 -44.11 6.81
C VAL A 73 -6.31 -44.30 5.74
N ILE A 74 -6.65 -43.25 4.99
CA ILE A 74 -7.65 -43.32 3.91
C ILE A 74 -7.05 -43.97 2.65
N ALA A 75 -5.77 -43.74 2.37
CA ALA A 75 -5.08 -44.29 1.19
C ALA A 75 -4.84 -45.81 1.25
N GLN A 76 -4.92 -46.45 2.42
CA GLN A 76 -4.57 -47.87 2.58
C GLN A 76 -5.75 -48.85 2.60
N ASN A 77 -7.01 -48.38 2.59
CA ASN A 77 -8.18 -49.24 2.81
C ASN A 77 -9.19 -49.34 1.65
N ILE A 78 -8.96 -48.71 0.51
CA ILE A 78 -9.83 -48.85 -0.68
C ILE A 78 -9.08 -49.65 -1.74
N GLY A 79 -9.05 -50.97 -1.57
CA GLY A 79 -8.55 -51.92 -2.56
C GLY A 79 -9.69 -52.45 -3.44
N GLY A 80 -9.58 -52.27 -4.75
CA GLY A 80 -10.46 -52.90 -5.75
C GLY A 80 -9.84 -52.88 -7.14
N ALA A 81 -9.42 -54.06 -7.60
CA ALA A 81 -8.91 -54.39 -8.95
C ALA A 81 -7.62 -53.70 -9.42
N THR A 82 -6.48 -54.32 -9.09
CA THR A 82 -5.17 -54.03 -9.70
C THR A 82 -5.16 -54.46 -11.18
N VAL A 83 -5.42 -53.51 -12.08
CA VAL A 83 -4.84 -53.56 -13.42
C VAL A 83 -3.34 -53.27 -13.26
N PRO A 84 -2.43 -54.12 -13.73
CA PRO A 84 -1.00 -53.82 -13.62
C PRO A 84 -0.70 -52.51 -14.34
N PRO A 85 0.07 -51.58 -13.73
CA PRO A 85 0.46 -50.35 -14.41
C PRO A 85 1.19 -50.74 -15.70
N PRO A 86 0.89 -50.08 -16.84
CA PRO A 86 1.60 -50.34 -18.08
C PRO A 86 3.10 -50.12 -17.86
N PRO A 87 3.98 -50.91 -18.50
CA PRO A 87 5.42 -50.80 -18.30
C PRO A 87 5.87 -49.37 -18.59
N ALA A 88 6.51 -48.74 -17.60
CA ALA A 88 7.26 -47.50 -17.79
C ALA A 88 8.40 -47.80 -18.76
N SER A 89 8.24 -47.47 -20.04
CA SER A 89 9.30 -47.23 -21.05
C SER A 89 8.71 -47.37 -22.45
N GLN A 90 8.09 -46.32 -22.97
CA GLN A 90 8.34 -45.78 -24.31
C GLN A 90 7.90 -44.31 -24.25
N THR A 91 8.84 -43.38 -24.11
CA THR A 91 8.56 -41.98 -24.42
C THR A 91 8.04 -41.97 -25.86
N PRO A 92 6.81 -41.52 -26.12
CA PRO A 92 6.26 -41.56 -27.47
C PRO A 92 7.18 -40.79 -28.41
N SER A 93 7.74 -41.44 -29.43
CA SER A 93 8.49 -40.73 -30.47
C SER A 93 7.48 -40.01 -31.35
N VAL A 94 7.17 -38.77 -31.01
CA VAL A 94 6.35 -37.91 -31.87
C VAL A 94 7.15 -37.61 -33.14
N ASP A 95 6.50 -37.77 -34.29
CA ASP A 95 7.09 -37.48 -35.61
C ASP A 95 7.57 -36.00 -35.64
N PRO A 96 8.86 -35.72 -35.89
CA PRO A 96 9.40 -34.36 -35.87
C PRO A 96 8.76 -33.42 -36.91
N ALA A 97 7.94 -33.93 -37.84
CA ALA A 97 7.13 -33.13 -38.75
C ALA A 97 6.00 -32.34 -38.06
N ALA A 98 5.66 -32.65 -36.79
CA ALA A 98 4.72 -31.89 -35.96
C ALA A 98 5.45 -30.96 -34.96
N ALA A 99 6.73 -30.67 -35.17
CA ALA A 99 7.48 -29.69 -34.38
C ALA A 99 6.83 -28.30 -34.54
N PHE A 100 6.51 -27.65 -33.41
CA PHE A 100 6.09 -26.26 -33.45
C PHE A 100 7.19 -25.41 -34.10
N PRO A 101 6.84 -24.32 -34.80
CA PRO A 101 7.82 -23.41 -35.37
C PRO A 101 8.90 -23.04 -34.36
N ALA A 102 10.15 -23.29 -34.74
CA ALA A 102 11.31 -22.82 -34.00
C ALA A 102 11.24 -21.29 -33.85
N CYS A 103 11.98 -20.75 -32.88
CA CYS A 103 12.24 -19.33 -32.75
C CYS A 103 12.39 -18.61 -34.10
N GLY A 104 11.62 -17.54 -34.31
CA GLY A 104 11.60 -16.75 -35.54
C GLY A 104 10.68 -17.26 -36.66
N ALA A 105 9.99 -18.40 -36.49
CA ALA A 105 9.03 -18.88 -37.47
C ALA A 105 7.60 -18.35 -37.20
N THR A 106 6.79 -18.28 -38.25
CA THR A 106 5.40 -17.83 -38.19
C THR A 106 4.49 -18.95 -37.72
N VAL A 107 3.52 -18.65 -36.86
CA VAL A 107 2.52 -19.63 -36.41
C VAL A 107 1.43 -19.79 -37.47
N GLY A 108 1.30 -21.02 -37.98
CA GLY A 108 0.22 -21.41 -38.90
C GLY A 108 -1.06 -21.81 -38.15
N GLU A 109 -2.09 -22.18 -38.91
CA GLU A 109 -3.31 -22.76 -38.33
C GLU A 109 -2.95 -24.08 -37.62
N LEU A 110 -3.27 -24.16 -36.32
CA LEU A 110 -2.97 -25.34 -35.52
C LEU A 110 -4.06 -26.39 -35.75
N GLU A 111 -3.68 -27.53 -36.31
CA GLU A 111 -4.61 -28.63 -36.52
C GLU A 111 -5.05 -29.22 -35.19
N HIS A 112 -6.36 -29.24 -35.02
CA HIS A 112 -7.03 -29.75 -33.84
C HIS A 112 -7.57 -31.16 -34.12
N THR A 113 -6.81 -32.19 -33.78
CA THR A 113 -7.10 -33.56 -34.23
C THR A 113 -8.08 -34.32 -33.32
N THR A 114 -8.39 -33.81 -32.12
CA THR A 114 -9.28 -34.46 -31.15
C THR A 114 -10.26 -33.46 -30.52
N GLY A 115 -11.29 -33.96 -29.81
CA GLY A 115 -12.15 -33.14 -28.95
C GLY A 115 -11.46 -32.64 -27.67
N LEU A 116 -10.19 -32.99 -27.45
CA LEU A 116 -9.40 -32.56 -26.30
C LEU A 116 -8.70 -31.23 -26.61
N ARG A 117 -8.78 -30.27 -25.68
CA ARG A 117 -8.13 -28.95 -25.77
C ARG A 117 -7.43 -28.60 -24.47
N LEU A 118 -6.55 -27.60 -24.53
CA LEU A 118 -6.08 -26.90 -23.34
C LEU A 118 -6.90 -25.62 -23.15
N ALA A 119 -7.28 -25.34 -21.92
CA ALA A 119 -8.04 -24.15 -21.52
C ALA A 119 -7.34 -23.46 -20.34
N THR A 120 -7.66 -22.19 -20.09
CA THR A 120 -7.15 -21.45 -18.93
C THR A 120 -8.29 -20.74 -18.20
N ASP A 121 -8.21 -20.67 -16.87
CA ASP A 121 -9.15 -19.90 -16.04
C ASP A 121 -8.87 -18.38 -16.10
N ALA A 122 -7.76 -17.95 -16.70
CA ALA A 122 -7.48 -16.52 -16.90
C ALA A 122 -8.46 -15.84 -17.87
N TYR A 123 -9.23 -16.65 -18.60
CA TYR A 123 -10.32 -16.24 -19.46
C TYR A 123 -11.55 -17.12 -19.19
N GLU A 124 -12.71 -16.49 -19.10
CA GLU A 124 -13.98 -17.19 -18.87
C GLU A 124 -14.79 -17.26 -20.17
N GLU A 125 -15.29 -18.46 -20.52
CA GLU A 125 -16.25 -18.64 -21.60
C GLU A 125 -17.65 -18.16 -21.17
N ALA A 126 -18.57 -18.08 -22.13
CA ALA A 126 -19.93 -17.58 -21.87
C ALA A 126 -20.74 -18.45 -20.89
N ASP A 127 -20.34 -19.69 -20.67
CA ASP A 127 -20.94 -20.64 -19.74
C ASP A 127 -20.25 -20.68 -18.36
N GLY A 128 -19.22 -19.85 -18.16
CA GLY A 128 -18.47 -19.76 -16.91
C GLY A 128 -17.29 -20.72 -16.78
N GLY A 129 -16.97 -21.49 -17.83
CA GLY A 129 -15.82 -22.40 -17.85
C GLY A 129 -14.51 -21.72 -18.30
N PRO A 130 -13.35 -22.38 -18.09
CA PRO A 130 -12.07 -21.93 -18.64
C PRO A 130 -12.08 -21.87 -20.16
N ALA A 131 -11.49 -20.83 -20.73
CA ALA A 131 -11.51 -20.60 -22.18
C ALA A 131 -10.35 -21.25 -22.93
N VAL A 132 -10.67 -21.88 -24.07
CA VAL A 132 -9.68 -22.47 -24.99
C VAL A 132 -8.95 -21.42 -25.86
N SER A 133 -9.47 -20.20 -25.92
CA SER A 133 -8.88 -19.04 -26.61
C SER A 133 -9.41 -17.74 -26.00
N THR A 134 -8.76 -16.60 -26.27
CA THR A 134 -9.26 -15.30 -25.79
C THR A 134 -10.64 -14.97 -26.38
N PRO A 135 -11.67 -14.73 -25.54
CA PRO A 135 -12.98 -14.30 -26.01
C PRO A 135 -12.89 -12.98 -26.80
N ALA A 136 -13.75 -12.84 -27.82
CA ALA A 136 -13.76 -11.63 -28.64
C ALA A 136 -14.03 -10.37 -27.79
N GLY A 137 -13.09 -9.43 -27.80
CA GLY A 137 -13.17 -8.19 -27.03
C GLY A 137 -12.70 -8.29 -25.58
N ALA A 138 -12.22 -9.45 -25.12
CA ALA A 138 -11.57 -9.56 -23.82
C ALA A 138 -10.20 -8.88 -23.83
N SER A 139 -9.86 -8.23 -22.71
CA SER A 139 -8.56 -7.60 -22.52
C SER A 139 -7.44 -8.65 -22.41
N PRO A 140 -6.19 -8.34 -22.81
CA PRO A 140 -5.04 -9.18 -22.53
C PRO A 140 -4.86 -9.43 -21.02
N VAL A 141 -4.48 -10.65 -20.63
CA VAL A 141 -4.06 -10.95 -19.26
C VAL A 141 -2.73 -10.26 -19.00
N ALA A 142 -2.63 -9.45 -17.95
CA ALA A 142 -1.41 -8.73 -17.63
C ALA A 142 -0.57 -9.52 -16.60
N VAL A 143 0.73 -9.69 -16.88
CA VAL A 143 1.69 -10.39 -16.02
C VAL A 143 2.98 -9.59 -15.90
N GLN A 144 3.67 -9.67 -14.75
CA GLN A 144 4.92 -8.94 -14.51
C GLN A 144 6.07 -9.53 -15.32
N SER A 145 6.20 -10.86 -15.22
CA SER A 145 7.16 -11.66 -15.94
C SER A 145 6.46 -12.72 -16.78
N ILE A 146 7.11 -13.15 -17.86
CA ILE A 146 6.75 -14.35 -18.63
C ILE A 146 6.68 -15.60 -17.74
N ASP A 147 7.44 -15.63 -16.65
CA ASP A 147 7.40 -16.70 -15.66
C ASP A 147 6.11 -16.71 -14.82
N ASP A 148 5.23 -15.70 -14.98
CA ASP A 148 3.94 -15.56 -14.28
C ASP A 148 2.72 -15.87 -15.18
N ILE A 149 2.93 -16.45 -16.36
CA ILE A 149 1.83 -16.86 -17.25
C ILE A 149 0.85 -17.81 -16.53
N PHE A 150 -0.44 -17.67 -16.78
CA PHE A 150 -1.48 -18.48 -16.17
C PHE A 150 -1.30 -20.00 -16.37
N GLU A 151 -1.93 -20.79 -15.49
CA GLU A 151 -2.00 -22.24 -15.61
C GLU A 151 -3.02 -22.65 -16.70
N VAL A 152 -2.83 -23.86 -17.22
CA VAL A 152 -3.73 -24.47 -18.21
C VAL A 152 -4.21 -25.85 -17.75
N THR A 153 -5.43 -26.21 -18.13
CA THR A 153 -6.07 -27.50 -17.83
C THR A 153 -6.46 -28.20 -19.13
N PHE A 154 -6.61 -29.53 -19.09
CA PHE A 154 -7.27 -30.24 -20.17
C PHE A 154 -8.78 -29.99 -20.12
N THR A 155 -9.43 -29.82 -21.28
CA THR A 155 -10.89 -29.84 -21.39
C THR A 155 -11.32 -30.80 -22.49
N ASN A 156 -12.33 -31.63 -22.19
CA ASN A 156 -12.89 -32.57 -23.15
C ASN A 156 -14.16 -31.99 -23.79
N GLN A 157 -14.02 -31.41 -24.98
CA GLN A 157 -15.11 -30.91 -25.81
C GLN A 157 -15.70 -31.99 -26.75
N GLY A 158 -15.28 -33.25 -26.62
CA GLY A 158 -15.80 -34.38 -27.38
C GLY A 158 -17.05 -35.00 -26.75
N ASP A 159 -17.70 -35.89 -27.50
CA ASP A 159 -18.93 -36.57 -27.06
C ASP A 159 -18.67 -37.86 -26.27
N SER A 160 -17.41 -38.30 -26.13
CA SER A 160 -17.02 -39.51 -25.39
C SER A 160 -16.05 -39.22 -24.26
N ALA A 161 -16.06 -40.09 -23.24
CA ALA A 161 -15.11 -40.01 -22.14
C ALA A 161 -13.70 -40.38 -22.62
N LEU A 162 -12.71 -39.60 -22.19
CA LEU A 162 -11.31 -39.75 -22.58
C LEU A 162 -10.45 -40.10 -21.37
N SER A 163 -9.46 -40.97 -21.57
CA SER A 163 -8.35 -41.15 -20.64
C SER A 163 -7.09 -40.50 -21.22
N VAL A 164 -6.54 -39.52 -20.52
CA VAL A 164 -5.46 -38.67 -20.99
C VAL A 164 -4.23 -38.88 -20.12
N GLY A 165 -3.16 -39.39 -20.71
CA GLY A 165 -1.84 -39.50 -20.10
C GLY A 165 -0.90 -38.41 -20.58
N SER A 166 -0.19 -37.72 -19.70
CA SER A 166 0.77 -36.65 -20.05
C SER A 166 1.92 -36.60 -19.04
N THR A 167 2.89 -35.71 -19.25
CA THR A 167 3.96 -35.43 -18.27
C THR A 167 3.49 -34.55 -17.10
N GLY A 168 2.24 -34.09 -17.10
CA GLY A 168 1.74 -33.13 -16.10
C GLY A 168 2.26 -31.71 -16.27
N TYR A 169 3.11 -31.45 -17.27
CA TYR A 169 3.61 -30.13 -17.62
C TYR A 169 3.02 -29.64 -18.95
N SER A 170 2.77 -28.35 -19.01
CA SER A 170 2.42 -27.62 -20.22
C SER A 170 3.63 -26.84 -20.75
N ALA A 171 3.88 -26.97 -22.05
CA ALA A 171 4.83 -26.11 -22.74
C ALA A 171 4.09 -24.88 -23.27
N PHE A 172 4.79 -23.75 -23.32
CA PHE A 172 4.25 -22.49 -23.81
C PHE A 172 5.06 -21.98 -24.99
N VAL A 173 4.36 -21.25 -25.86
CA VAL A 173 4.95 -20.54 -26.98
C VAL A 173 4.42 -19.12 -27.01
N LEU A 174 5.34 -18.17 -27.04
CA LEU A 174 5.07 -16.74 -27.13
C LEU A 174 5.23 -16.28 -28.56
N VAL A 175 4.23 -15.57 -29.05
CA VAL A 175 4.17 -15.05 -30.41
C VAL A 175 3.98 -13.54 -30.34
N ARG A 176 4.79 -12.79 -31.08
CA ARG A 176 4.64 -11.35 -31.24
C ARG A 176 4.68 -11.03 -32.74
N ASP A 177 3.73 -10.22 -33.19
CA ASP A 177 3.58 -9.87 -34.61
C ASP A 177 3.50 -11.10 -35.55
N GLY A 178 2.90 -12.19 -35.06
CA GLY A 178 2.76 -13.46 -35.78
C GLY A 178 4.01 -14.34 -35.82
N VAL A 179 5.09 -13.95 -35.12
CA VAL A 179 6.37 -14.67 -35.09
C VAL A 179 6.66 -15.21 -33.68
N VAL A 180 7.18 -16.43 -33.59
CA VAL A 180 7.60 -17.04 -32.32
C VAL A 180 8.82 -16.31 -31.74
N VAL A 181 8.66 -15.77 -30.54
CA VAL A 181 9.69 -14.98 -29.81
C VAL A 181 10.12 -15.61 -28.49
N GLY A 182 9.41 -16.64 -28.01
CA GLY A 182 9.84 -17.46 -26.87
C GLY A 182 9.16 -18.83 -26.89
N ALA A 183 9.84 -19.86 -26.40
CA ALA A 183 9.30 -21.22 -26.33
C ALA A 183 9.90 -22.02 -25.17
N THR A 184 9.14 -22.98 -24.65
CA THR A 184 9.65 -23.97 -23.69
C THR A 184 10.64 -24.93 -24.35
N ASP A 185 11.77 -25.18 -23.68
CA ASP A 185 12.88 -26.02 -24.17
C ASP A 185 12.78 -27.50 -23.72
N ALA A 186 12.17 -27.78 -22.56
CA ALA A 186 11.98 -29.15 -22.07
C ALA A 186 10.72 -29.33 -21.20
N MET A 187 10.09 -30.50 -21.31
CA MET A 187 9.05 -30.97 -20.37
C MET A 187 9.68 -31.97 -19.38
N PRO A 188 9.60 -31.75 -18.07
CA PRO A 188 10.06 -32.70 -17.06
C PRO A 188 9.21 -33.98 -17.01
N GLU A 189 9.77 -35.04 -16.41
CA GLU A 189 9.01 -36.20 -15.90
C GLU A 189 8.59 -35.89 -14.44
N PRO A 190 7.35 -36.22 -13.99
CA PRO A 190 6.74 -37.55 -14.13
C PRO A 190 5.42 -37.63 -14.93
N TYR A 191 5.13 -38.82 -15.46
CA TYR A 191 3.87 -39.10 -16.14
C TYR A 191 2.66 -39.11 -15.17
N ARG A 192 1.57 -38.45 -15.56
CA ARG A 192 0.26 -38.48 -14.89
C ARG A 192 -0.85 -38.89 -15.87
N GLN A 193 -1.93 -39.46 -15.35
CA GLN A 193 -3.09 -39.89 -16.13
C GLN A 193 -4.39 -39.46 -15.45
N GLU A 194 -5.32 -38.93 -16.25
CA GLU A 194 -6.62 -38.43 -15.81
C GLU A 194 -7.74 -38.98 -16.71
N ASN A 195 -8.96 -39.08 -16.18
CA ASN A 195 -10.14 -39.47 -16.96
C ASN A 195 -11.11 -38.28 -17.01
N LEU A 196 -11.53 -37.89 -18.21
CA LEU A 196 -12.37 -36.72 -18.47
C LEU A 196 -13.66 -37.16 -19.17
N SER A 197 -14.80 -36.93 -18.54
CA SER A 197 -16.10 -37.07 -19.20
C SER A 197 -16.31 -35.94 -20.22
N PRO A 198 -17.28 -36.05 -21.14
CA PRO A 198 -17.68 -34.92 -21.98
C PRO A 198 -18.01 -33.68 -21.16
N GLY A 199 -17.36 -32.56 -21.45
CA GLY A 199 -17.47 -31.29 -20.74
C GLY A 199 -16.63 -31.18 -19.46
N ASP A 200 -15.93 -32.22 -19.03
CA ASP A 200 -15.07 -32.15 -17.84
C ASP A 200 -13.77 -31.38 -18.12
N HIS A 201 -13.23 -30.80 -17.04
CA HIS A 201 -11.91 -30.19 -16.98
C HIS A 201 -10.98 -31.01 -16.09
N GLY A 202 -9.74 -31.16 -16.51
CA GLY A 202 -8.69 -31.84 -15.73
C GLY A 202 -8.08 -30.96 -14.65
N GLU A 203 -7.16 -31.52 -13.89
CA GLU A 203 -6.37 -30.75 -12.92
C GLU A 203 -5.41 -29.78 -13.64
N PRO A 204 -5.07 -28.63 -13.04
CA PRO A 204 -4.07 -27.72 -13.60
C PRO A 204 -2.75 -28.42 -13.91
N LEU A 205 -2.19 -28.11 -15.07
CA LEU A 205 -0.88 -28.58 -15.51
C LEU A 205 0.18 -27.64 -14.96
N GLU A 206 1.29 -28.21 -14.46
CA GLU A 206 2.43 -27.42 -14.07
C GLU A 206 3.02 -26.72 -15.31
N ARG A 207 3.64 -25.56 -15.09
CA ARG A 207 4.19 -24.74 -16.17
C ARG A 207 5.65 -25.09 -16.37
N ALA A 208 6.03 -25.40 -17.61
CA ALA A 208 7.44 -25.48 -17.97
C ALA A 208 8.00 -24.08 -18.26
N GLY A 209 9.27 -23.85 -17.93
CA GLY A 209 9.93 -22.56 -18.15
C GLY A 209 9.93 -22.14 -19.63
N ILE A 210 10.00 -20.83 -19.89
CA ILE A 210 10.00 -20.28 -21.25
C ILE A 210 11.34 -19.62 -21.51
N ALA A 211 12.02 -20.04 -22.57
CA ALA A 211 13.23 -19.39 -23.04
C ALA A 211 12.89 -18.41 -24.17
N MET A 212 13.31 -17.16 -24.01
CA MET A 212 13.21 -16.18 -25.09
C MET A 212 14.20 -16.49 -26.20
N CYS A 213 13.76 -16.32 -27.45
CA CYS A 213 14.52 -16.69 -28.63
C CYS A 213 15.83 -15.91 -28.79
N ASP A 214 15.84 -14.65 -28.35
CA ASP A 214 17.02 -13.77 -28.41
C ASP A 214 17.84 -13.79 -27.10
N GLY A 215 17.51 -14.69 -26.16
CA GLY A 215 18.18 -14.84 -24.87
C GLY A 215 17.43 -14.20 -23.69
N PRO A 216 17.85 -14.47 -22.44
CA PRO A 216 17.10 -14.07 -21.23
C PRO A 216 17.01 -12.54 -21.03
N GLU A 217 17.91 -11.75 -21.62
CA GLU A 217 17.87 -10.27 -21.53
C GLU A 217 16.85 -9.65 -22.50
N SER A 218 16.18 -10.45 -23.34
CA SER A 218 15.23 -9.97 -24.36
C SER A 218 13.77 -10.05 -23.93
N GLU A 219 13.49 -10.18 -22.63
CA GLU A 219 12.13 -10.02 -22.12
C GLU A 219 11.71 -8.55 -22.30
N VAL A 220 11.03 -8.28 -23.42
CA VAL A 220 10.60 -6.93 -23.78
C VAL A 220 9.13 -6.79 -23.40
N ALA A 221 8.82 -5.84 -22.51
CA ALA A 221 7.44 -5.49 -22.19
C ALA A 221 6.59 -5.26 -23.46
N GLY A 222 5.33 -5.71 -23.44
CA GLY A 222 4.39 -5.56 -24.54
C GLY A 222 3.40 -6.73 -24.63
N GLU A 223 2.66 -6.77 -25.72
CA GLU A 223 1.63 -7.79 -25.95
C GLU A 223 2.18 -9.00 -26.71
N TYR A 224 1.59 -10.15 -26.43
CA TYR A 224 1.92 -11.46 -26.97
C TYR A 224 0.64 -12.27 -27.20
N ASP A 225 0.68 -13.11 -28.23
CA ASP A 225 -0.20 -14.27 -28.36
C ASP A 225 0.49 -15.48 -27.72
N VAL A 226 -0.17 -16.10 -26.74
CA VAL A 226 0.32 -17.26 -26.02
C VAL A 226 -0.42 -18.49 -26.51
N TYR A 227 0.36 -19.50 -26.88
CA TYR A 227 -0.13 -20.84 -27.16
C TYR A 227 0.44 -21.79 -26.13
N SER A 228 -0.30 -22.83 -25.78
CA SER A 228 0.22 -23.92 -24.95
C SER A 228 0.02 -25.25 -25.64
N TYR A 229 0.92 -26.20 -25.38
CA TYR A 229 0.75 -27.57 -25.81
C TYR A 229 1.24 -28.60 -24.79
N VAL A 230 0.65 -29.79 -24.91
CA VAL A 230 1.05 -30.98 -24.17
C VAL A 230 1.11 -32.17 -25.12
N ASP A 231 2.20 -32.93 -25.07
CA ASP A 231 2.26 -34.24 -25.71
C ASP A 231 1.55 -35.26 -24.80
N ALA A 232 0.44 -35.80 -25.29
CA ALA A 232 -0.44 -36.69 -24.52
C ALA A 232 -0.69 -38.02 -25.23
N THR A 233 -0.96 -39.06 -24.45
CA THR A 233 -1.55 -40.31 -24.91
C THR A 233 -3.04 -40.29 -24.58
N VAL A 234 -3.89 -40.31 -25.60
CA VAL A 234 -5.34 -40.24 -25.46
C VAL A 234 -5.96 -41.59 -25.81
N THR A 235 -6.79 -42.11 -24.92
CA THR A 235 -7.56 -43.35 -25.12
C THR A 235 -9.04 -43.03 -24.98
N ASP A 236 -9.84 -43.36 -26.01
CA ASP A 236 -11.30 -43.24 -25.94
C ASP A 236 -11.87 -44.35 -25.05
N ALA A 237 -12.42 -43.97 -23.89
CA ALA A 237 -12.90 -44.93 -22.89
C ALA A 237 -14.18 -45.65 -23.33
N ALA A 238 -14.92 -45.11 -24.32
CA ALA A 238 -16.10 -45.76 -24.88
C ALA A 238 -15.75 -46.95 -25.79
N SER A 239 -14.51 -47.00 -26.28
CA SER A 239 -14.04 -48.01 -27.21
C SER A 239 -13.24 -49.08 -26.48
N GLU A 240 -13.90 -50.14 -25.99
CA GLU A 240 -13.22 -51.27 -25.35
C GLU A 240 -12.10 -51.82 -26.24
N GLY A 241 -10.85 -51.73 -25.77
CA GLY A 241 -9.67 -52.22 -26.50
C GLY A 241 -9.09 -51.25 -27.53
N ALA A 242 -9.54 -49.98 -27.58
CA ALA A 242 -8.88 -48.95 -28.36
C ALA A 242 -7.42 -48.80 -27.93
N ALA A 243 -6.50 -48.82 -28.90
CA ALA A 243 -5.11 -48.51 -28.64
C ALA A 243 -4.97 -47.02 -28.27
N PRO A 244 -4.16 -46.66 -27.26
CA PRO A 244 -3.83 -45.27 -26.98
C PRO A 244 -3.25 -44.61 -28.23
N THR A 245 -3.69 -43.40 -28.50
CA THR A 245 -3.18 -42.58 -29.59
C THR A 245 -2.31 -41.46 -29.02
N SER A 246 -1.09 -41.31 -29.51
CA SER A 246 -0.26 -40.15 -29.18
C SER A 246 -0.77 -38.95 -29.97
N ALA A 247 -1.05 -37.86 -29.26
CA ALA A 247 -1.52 -36.61 -29.83
C ALA A 247 -0.88 -35.43 -29.11
N ARG A 248 -0.61 -34.35 -29.85
CA ARG A 248 -0.27 -33.07 -29.26
C ARG A 248 -1.54 -32.25 -29.08
N VAL A 249 -1.85 -31.91 -27.84
CA VAL A 249 -3.05 -31.14 -27.47
C VAL A 249 -2.67 -29.68 -27.40
N TRP A 250 -3.47 -28.81 -28.00
CA TRP A 250 -3.22 -27.37 -28.10
C TRP A 250 -4.31 -26.55 -27.40
N GLY A 251 -3.92 -25.37 -26.93
CA GLY A 251 -4.81 -24.27 -26.55
C GLY A 251 -4.24 -22.91 -26.98
N GLY A 252 -5.09 -21.88 -26.96
CA GLY A 252 -4.78 -20.53 -27.43
C GLY A 252 -5.29 -20.24 -28.85
N PRO A 253 -5.00 -19.05 -29.40
CA PRO A 253 -4.19 -17.98 -28.79
C PRO A 253 -4.90 -17.34 -27.59
N TRP A 254 -4.11 -17.07 -26.55
CA TRP A 254 -4.50 -16.19 -25.45
C TRP A 254 -3.69 -14.90 -25.50
N LYS A 255 -4.35 -13.76 -25.33
CA LYS A 255 -3.68 -12.46 -25.29
C LYS A 255 -3.00 -12.26 -23.94
N LEU A 256 -1.70 -12.02 -23.96
CA LEU A 256 -0.89 -11.74 -22.78
C LEU A 256 -0.21 -10.39 -22.94
N ARG A 257 -0.18 -9.59 -21.88
CA ARG A 257 0.64 -8.38 -21.79
C ARG A 257 1.68 -8.59 -20.70
N VAL A 258 2.95 -8.67 -21.09
CA VAL A 258 4.10 -8.75 -20.18
C VAL A 258 4.61 -7.34 -19.94
N GLY A 259 4.98 -7.03 -18.71
CA GLY A 259 5.49 -5.74 -18.30
C GLY A 259 4.99 -5.43 -16.90
N PRO A 260 5.45 -4.35 -16.27
CA PRO A 260 5.04 -4.03 -14.90
C PRO A 260 3.52 -4.05 -14.81
N THR A 261 2.96 -5.07 -14.14
CA THR A 261 1.55 -5.02 -13.77
C THR A 261 1.46 -3.94 -12.73
N VAL A 262 0.78 -2.86 -13.08
CA VAL A 262 0.31 -1.88 -12.10
C VAL A 262 -0.77 -2.60 -11.29
N GLY A 263 -0.33 -3.38 -10.31
CA GLY A 263 -1.13 -4.34 -9.55
C GLY A 263 -0.26 -5.52 -9.12
N GLY A 264 0.28 -5.47 -7.90
CA GLY A 264 0.87 -6.64 -7.24
C GLY A 264 2.21 -6.47 -6.51
N SER A 265 3.01 -5.43 -6.78
CA SER A 265 4.32 -5.30 -6.11
C SER A 265 4.60 -3.87 -5.66
N GLN A 266 5.48 -3.76 -4.65
CA GLN A 266 6.12 -2.52 -4.15
C GLN A 266 6.90 -1.75 -5.23
N GLU A 267 6.80 -2.14 -6.50
CA GLU A 267 7.43 -1.43 -7.60
C GLU A 267 6.58 -0.23 -8.02
N PRO A 268 7.21 0.94 -8.24
CA PRO A 268 6.51 2.17 -8.62
C PRO A 268 5.73 2.00 -9.93
N ALA A 269 4.56 2.63 -10.03
CA ALA A 269 3.68 2.57 -11.20
C ALA A 269 4.37 3.06 -12.50
N LEU A 270 5.36 3.94 -12.38
CA LEU A 270 6.19 4.43 -13.48
C LEU A 270 7.67 4.12 -13.21
N SER A 271 8.37 3.65 -14.24
CA SER A 271 9.80 3.39 -14.17
C SER A 271 10.62 4.62 -14.58
N CYS A 272 11.89 4.63 -14.17
CA CYS A 272 12.83 5.69 -14.54
C CYS A 272 13.02 5.79 -16.06
N ALA A 273 13.15 7.02 -16.55
CA ALA A 273 13.21 7.40 -17.97
C ALA A 273 11.96 7.04 -18.80
N MET A 274 10.88 6.56 -18.18
CA MET A 274 9.61 6.36 -18.86
C MET A 274 9.12 7.72 -19.40
N PRO A 275 8.78 7.81 -20.71
CA PRO A 275 8.18 9.01 -21.26
C PRO A 275 6.80 9.22 -20.67
N THR A 276 6.52 10.44 -20.22
CA THR A 276 5.25 10.82 -19.59
C THR A 276 4.33 11.55 -20.54
N SER A 277 4.68 11.69 -21.82
CA SER A 277 3.81 12.27 -22.86
C SER A 277 2.49 11.53 -23.04
N GLU A 278 2.43 10.28 -22.59
CA GLU A 278 1.23 9.45 -22.59
C GLU A 278 0.38 9.64 -21.33
N ILE A 279 0.91 10.29 -20.29
CA ILE A 279 0.27 10.50 -18.98
C ILE A 279 -0.41 11.88 -18.94
N THR A 280 -1.36 12.15 -19.83
CA THR A 280 -2.16 13.38 -19.83
C THR A 280 -3.38 13.22 -18.92
N ALA A 281 -3.46 14.05 -17.86
CA ALA A 281 -4.53 14.03 -16.85
C ALA A 281 -5.99 14.02 -17.38
N PRO A 282 -6.33 14.54 -18.59
CA PRO A 282 -7.70 14.42 -19.11
C PRO A 282 -7.98 13.20 -20.02
N ASP A 283 -6.99 12.41 -20.46
CA ASP A 283 -7.19 11.29 -21.42
C ASP A 283 -7.23 9.89 -20.77
N PHE A 284 -7.22 9.79 -19.44
CA PHE A 284 -7.41 8.52 -18.72
C PHE A 284 -8.80 8.43 -18.11
N PRO A 285 -9.92 8.36 -18.86
CA PRO A 285 -11.18 8.02 -18.22
C PRO A 285 -11.15 6.56 -17.71
N GLN A 286 -10.28 5.69 -18.23
CA GLN A 286 -10.16 4.29 -17.79
C GLN A 286 -8.73 3.75 -17.98
N MET A 287 -8.10 3.24 -16.91
CA MET A 287 -6.90 2.38 -17.00
C MET A 287 -7.35 0.94 -16.78
N ASN A 288 -7.21 0.03 -17.73
CA ASN A 288 -7.78 -1.35 -17.63
C ASN A 288 -9.32 -1.41 -17.50
N GLY A 289 -10.08 -0.46 -18.07
CA GLY A 289 -11.55 -0.42 -17.99
C GLY A 289 -12.10 0.15 -16.67
N LYS A 290 -11.22 0.73 -15.85
CA LYS A 290 -11.44 1.14 -14.47
C LYS A 290 -11.36 2.67 -14.32
N PRO A 291 -12.36 3.40 -13.77
CA PRO A 291 -12.30 4.85 -13.56
C PRO A 291 -11.04 5.29 -12.81
N VAL A 292 -10.34 6.26 -13.40
CA VAL A 292 -9.27 7.01 -12.75
C VAL A 292 -9.89 8.22 -12.07
N VAL A 293 -9.52 8.45 -10.81
CA VAL A 293 -9.97 9.62 -10.05
C VAL A 293 -8.84 10.63 -9.96
N LEU A 294 -9.17 11.91 -10.11
CA LEU A 294 -8.26 13.03 -9.92
C LEU A 294 -8.35 13.51 -8.47
N ALA A 295 -7.21 13.59 -7.79
CA ALA A 295 -7.09 14.21 -6.48
C ALA A 295 -6.40 15.58 -6.56
N GLU A 296 -6.68 16.45 -5.61
CA GLU A 296 -5.97 17.73 -5.48
C GLU A 296 -4.63 17.53 -4.78
N VAL A 297 -3.57 18.13 -5.33
CA VAL A 297 -2.27 18.22 -4.68
C VAL A 297 -1.95 19.67 -4.42
N THR A 298 -1.53 19.94 -3.18
CA THR A 298 -0.87 21.20 -2.85
C THR A 298 0.64 20.98 -3.00
N PRO A 299 1.28 21.58 -4.03
CA PRO A 299 2.72 21.46 -4.20
C PRO A 299 3.48 22.27 -3.14
N PRO A 300 4.79 22.00 -2.98
CA PRO A 300 5.67 22.84 -2.18
C PRO A 300 5.61 24.28 -2.69
N GLN A 301 5.49 25.25 -1.78
CA GLN A 301 5.46 26.67 -2.13
C GLN A 301 6.86 27.27 -2.36
N ASP A 302 7.90 26.57 -1.89
CA ASP A 302 9.29 27.00 -1.96
C ASP A 302 10.14 25.97 -2.73
N ALA A 303 11.32 26.41 -3.18
CA ALA A 303 12.30 25.50 -3.76
C ALA A 303 12.66 24.40 -2.76
N LEU A 304 12.67 23.16 -3.24
CA LEU A 304 13.08 22.02 -2.43
C LEU A 304 14.60 21.90 -2.41
N PRO A 305 15.19 21.57 -1.25
CA PRO A 305 16.61 21.33 -1.18
C PRO A 305 16.98 20.09 -2.02
N ILE A 306 18.17 20.11 -2.61
CA ILE A 306 18.75 18.95 -3.30
C ILE A 306 19.26 17.98 -2.23
N GLU A 307 18.34 17.25 -1.60
CA GLU A 307 18.59 16.24 -0.58
C GLU A 307 18.05 14.88 -1.03
N ASP A 308 18.52 13.80 -0.39
CA ASP A 308 18.12 12.43 -0.74
C ASP A 308 16.59 12.23 -0.64
N VAL A 309 15.97 12.81 0.40
CA VAL A 309 14.53 12.70 0.68
C VAL A 309 14.00 13.97 1.34
N VAL A 310 13.01 14.61 0.72
CA VAL A 310 12.24 15.73 1.26
C VAL A 310 10.90 15.23 1.80
N ARG A 311 10.56 15.61 3.03
CA ARG A 311 9.36 15.14 3.75
C ARG A 311 8.37 16.27 3.98
N ARG A 312 7.07 15.96 3.99
CA ARG A 312 5.96 16.85 4.43
C ARG A 312 5.83 18.18 3.67
N LYS A 313 6.35 18.25 2.45
CA LYS A 313 6.24 19.45 1.58
C LYS A 313 5.13 19.36 0.55
N VAL A 314 4.65 18.16 0.28
CA VAL A 314 3.53 17.88 -0.62
C VAL A 314 2.37 17.45 0.25
N ARG A 315 1.18 17.97 -0.05
CA ARG A 315 -0.07 17.48 0.52
C ARG A 315 -0.93 16.92 -0.61
N LEU A 316 -1.25 15.64 -0.54
CA LEU A 316 -2.25 15.00 -1.38
C LEU A 316 -3.57 15.01 -0.61
N ASP A 317 -4.54 15.79 -1.08
CA ASP A 317 -5.87 15.88 -0.48
C ASP A 317 -6.80 14.84 -1.11
N VAL A 318 -6.89 13.70 -0.44
CA VAL A 318 -7.69 12.55 -0.87
C VAL A 318 -9.16 12.69 -0.47
N SER A 319 -9.52 13.70 0.32
CA SER A 319 -10.94 13.98 0.66
C SER A 319 -11.74 14.50 -0.53
N SER A 320 -11.05 15.00 -1.56
CA SER A 320 -11.62 15.38 -2.85
C SER A 320 -12.15 14.19 -3.68
N VAL A 321 -11.75 12.96 -3.34
CA VAL A 321 -12.23 11.72 -3.97
C VAL A 321 -13.67 11.45 -3.53
N THR A 322 -14.64 11.84 -4.37
CA THR A 322 -16.07 11.62 -4.12
C THR A 322 -16.45 10.14 -4.30
N GLY A 323 -17.03 9.51 -3.27
CA GLY A 323 -17.55 8.15 -3.35
C GLY A 323 -17.69 7.45 -1.99
N ASP A 324 -17.77 6.12 -2.00
CA ASP A 324 -17.83 5.26 -0.81
C ASP A 324 -16.47 5.22 -0.07
N THR A 325 -16.30 4.32 0.92
CA THR A 325 -14.98 4.12 1.55
C THR A 325 -13.99 3.56 0.54
N TYR A 326 -12.83 4.18 0.42
CA TYR A 326 -11.71 3.67 -0.36
C TYR A 326 -10.53 3.41 0.54
N PHE A 327 -9.81 2.32 0.29
CA PHE A 327 -8.59 1.98 0.98
C PHE A 327 -7.39 2.32 0.09
N GLY A 328 -6.25 2.64 0.67
CA GLY A 328 -5.02 2.86 -0.07
C GLY A 328 -3.81 2.39 0.73
N ASP A 329 -2.73 2.12 0.01
CA ASP A 329 -1.48 1.63 0.59
C ASP A 329 -0.40 2.71 0.45
N ASP A 330 0.49 2.54 -0.53
CA ASP A 330 1.60 3.45 -0.77
C ASP A 330 1.18 4.63 -1.67
N VAL A 331 1.81 5.78 -1.42
CA VAL A 331 1.72 6.97 -2.28
C VAL A 331 3.05 7.21 -2.96
N GLU A 332 3.02 7.29 -4.28
CA GLU A 332 4.20 7.45 -5.14
C GLU A 332 4.31 8.89 -5.62
N VAL A 333 5.54 9.42 -5.67
CA VAL A 333 5.84 10.73 -6.22
C VAL A 333 6.91 10.61 -7.28
N TYR A 334 6.64 11.25 -8.43
CA TYR A 334 7.52 11.29 -9.58
C TYR A 334 7.96 12.72 -9.83
N LEU A 335 9.26 12.91 -10.03
CA LEU A 335 9.78 14.13 -10.66
C LEU A 335 10.06 13.85 -12.12
N ILE A 336 9.59 14.76 -12.96
CA ILE A 336 9.59 14.66 -14.41
C ILE A 336 10.39 15.84 -14.95
N ARG A 337 11.31 15.56 -15.88
CA ARG A 337 12.07 16.56 -16.63
C ARG A 337 12.12 16.16 -18.08
N ASP A 338 11.91 17.13 -18.97
CA ASP A 338 11.88 16.90 -20.43
C ASP A 338 10.89 15.79 -20.85
N GLY A 339 9.75 15.71 -20.13
CA GLY A 339 8.71 14.71 -20.37
C GLY A 339 9.10 13.28 -20.00
N LYS A 340 10.08 13.07 -19.13
CA LYS A 340 10.49 11.75 -18.64
C LYS A 340 10.60 11.71 -17.12
N VAL A 341 10.28 10.57 -16.52
CA VAL A 341 10.53 10.32 -15.10
C VAL A 341 12.03 10.31 -14.82
N VAL A 342 12.49 11.18 -13.93
CA VAL A 342 13.91 11.28 -13.53
C VAL A 342 14.14 10.95 -12.07
N SER A 343 13.10 11.04 -11.23
CA SER A 343 13.13 10.55 -9.84
C SER A 343 11.78 9.92 -9.50
N THR A 344 11.81 8.92 -8.64
CA THR A 344 10.65 8.24 -8.08
C THR A 344 10.84 8.02 -6.59
N ARG A 345 9.78 8.19 -5.82
CA ARG A 345 9.76 7.91 -4.39
C ARG A 345 8.43 7.30 -3.99
N VAL A 346 8.50 6.14 -3.33
CA VAL A 346 7.34 5.50 -2.71
C VAL A 346 7.32 5.85 -1.23
N THR A 347 6.19 6.36 -0.76
CA THR A 347 5.94 6.66 0.65
C THR A 347 4.97 5.64 1.18
N SER A 348 5.48 4.76 2.05
CA SER A 348 4.66 3.77 2.71
C SER A 348 4.02 4.33 3.98
N ASN A 349 2.74 4.02 4.18
CA ASN A 349 2.00 4.41 5.40
C ASN A 349 2.17 3.42 6.56
N GLY A 350 3.06 2.43 6.43
CA GLY A 350 3.27 1.36 7.41
C GLY A 350 2.76 0.01 6.91
N GLU A 351 2.56 -0.93 7.82
CA GLU A 351 2.00 -2.26 7.48
C GLU A 351 0.50 -2.23 7.24
N ASP A 352 -0.20 -1.21 7.77
CA ASP A 352 -1.65 -1.11 7.72
C ASP A 352 -2.08 -0.10 6.62
N PRO A 353 -3.10 -0.42 5.81
CA PRO A 353 -3.64 0.50 4.82
C PRO A 353 -4.26 1.73 5.47
N TRP A 354 -4.51 2.75 4.66
CA TRP A 354 -5.34 3.88 5.06
C TRP A 354 -6.69 3.83 4.35
N TYR A 355 -7.66 4.60 4.83
CA TYR A 355 -8.93 4.77 4.14
C TYR A 355 -9.44 6.21 4.14
N VAL A 356 -10.21 6.55 3.10
CA VAL A 356 -11.01 7.77 2.98
C VAL A 356 -12.50 7.41 2.92
N GLY A 357 -13.37 8.34 3.31
CA GLY A 357 -14.83 8.14 3.29
C GLY A 357 -15.41 7.58 4.59
N SER A 358 -16.71 7.24 4.58
CA SER A 358 -17.40 6.74 5.77
C SER A 358 -17.13 5.24 5.96
N PRO A 359 -16.58 4.76 7.10
CA PRO A 359 -16.26 3.35 7.29
C PRO A 359 -17.50 2.46 7.48
N ASP A 360 -18.70 3.02 7.54
CA ASP A 360 -19.92 2.26 7.86
C ASP A 360 -20.24 1.17 6.84
N ALA A 361 -19.94 1.38 5.56
CA ALA A 361 -20.14 0.40 4.51
C ALA A 361 -19.15 -0.79 4.59
N TRP A 362 -17.96 -0.55 5.16
CA TRP A 362 -16.82 -1.49 5.11
C TRP A 362 -16.16 -1.71 6.47
N ARG A 363 -16.94 -1.63 7.55
CA ARG A 363 -16.43 -1.72 8.92
C ARG A 363 -15.67 -3.02 9.18
N SER A 364 -16.14 -4.15 8.64
CA SER A 364 -15.45 -5.44 8.76
C SER A 364 -14.07 -5.41 8.10
N THR A 365 -13.96 -4.78 6.93
CA THR A 365 -12.68 -4.64 6.21
C THR A 365 -11.73 -3.75 6.97
N VAL A 366 -12.20 -2.63 7.54
CA VAL A 366 -11.40 -1.76 8.41
C VAL A 366 -10.89 -2.53 9.64
N GLU A 367 -11.76 -3.32 10.29
CA GLU A 367 -11.39 -4.12 11.46
C GLU A 367 -10.40 -5.26 11.13
N GLU A 368 -10.53 -5.87 9.96
CA GLU A 368 -9.67 -6.96 9.48
C GLU A 368 -8.28 -6.46 9.08
N THR A 369 -8.23 -5.36 8.32
CA THR A 369 -6.99 -4.81 7.76
C THR A 369 -6.26 -3.87 8.71
N GLY A 370 -6.93 -3.38 9.77
CA GLY A 370 -6.37 -2.36 10.65
C GLY A 370 -6.36 -0.96 10.04
N ALA A 371 -7.12 -0.73 8.96
CA ALA A 371 -7.03 0.50 8.19
C ALA A 371 -7.29 1.77 9.02
N THR A 372 -6.47 2.81 8.83
CA THR A 372 -6.62 4.10 9.54
C THR A 372 -7.26 5.17 8.67
N PRO A 373 -8.15 6.03 9.20
CA PRO A 373 -8.71 7.14 8.44
C PRO A 373 -7.61 8.14 8.05
N ALA A 374 -7.67 8.63 6.82
CA ALA A 374 -6.78 9.67 6.33
C ALA A 374 -7.57 10.77 5.61
N GLU A 375 -7.31 12.02 5.99
CA GLU A 375 -7.86 13.19 5.28
C GLU A 375 -6.87 13.74 4.25
N ALA A 376 -5.57 13.59 4.52
CA ALA A 376 -4.49 14.03 3.63
C ALA A 376 -3.25 13.15 3.79
N PHE A 377 -2.49 13.02 2.70
CA PHE A 377 -1.19 12.36 2.69
C PHE A 377 -0.06 13.36 2.48
N PHE A 378 1.07 13.07 3.12
CA PHE A 378 2.29 13.87 3.01
C PHE A 378 3.41 13.06 2.38
N PRO A 379 3.34 12.78 1.07
CA PRO A 379 4.30 11.91 0.44
C PRO A 379 5.69 12.54 0.42
N GLU A 380 6.70 11.69 0.46
CA GLU A 380 8.11 12.03 0.35
C GLU A 380 8.50 12.26 -1.12
N ILE A 381 9.39 13.22 -1.37
CA ILE A 381 10.01 13.44 -2.67
C ILE A 381 11.48 13.00 -2.58
N SER A 382 12.00 12.31 -3.59
CA SER A 382 13.45 12.09 -3.69
C SER A 382 14.11 13.09 -4.62
N GLY A 383 15.17 13.76 -4.14
CA GLY A 383 16.04 14.61 -4.93
C GLY A 383 17.14 13.85 -5.68
N VAL A 384 17.01 12.53 -5.85
CA VAL A 384 18.02 11.65 -6.46
C VAL A 384 17.53 11.14 -7.81
N ASP A 385 18.40 11.19 -8.81
CA ASP A 385 18.18 10.60 -10.12
C ASP A 385 18.07 9.08 -9.99
N CYS A 386 16.94 8.54 -10.39
CA CYS A 386 16.64 7.13 -10.14
C CYS A 386 17.33 6.16 -11.13
N GLN A 387 18.00 6.66 -12.18
CA GLN A 387 18.84 5.84 -13.05
C GLN A 387 20.29 5.76 -12.55
N THR A 388 20.81 6.86 -12.01
CA THR A 388 22.23 7.02 -11.68
C THR A 388 22.52 7.00 -10.18
N GLY A 389 21.49 7.17 -9.35
CA GLY A 389 21.61 7.33 -7.90
C GLY A 389 22.31 8.63 -7.49
N GLN A 390 22.51 9.59 -8.40
CA GLN A 390 23.15 10.88 -8.12
C GLN A 390 22.13 11.95 -7.76
N PRO A 391 22.49 12.98 -6.99
CA PRO A 391 21.60 14.12 -6.76
C PRO A 391 21.15 14.75 -8.08
N LEU A 392 19.86 15.08 -8.16
CA LEU A 392 19.27 15.81 -9.28
C LEU A 392 19.90 17.20 -9.39
N ALA A 393 20.02 17.70 -10.62
CA ALA A 393 20.47 19.07 -10.86
C ALA A 393 19.43 20.09 -10.37
N ALA A 394 19.88 21.25 -9.91
CA ALA A 394 18.97 22.37 -9.66
C ALA A 394 18.17 22.72 -10.93
N GLY A 395 16.91 23.14 -10.74
CA GLY A 395 16.03 23.60 -11.81
C GLY A 395 14.56 23.28 -11.60
N GLU A 396 13.78 23.51 -12.64
CA GLU A 396 12.34 23.25 -12.69
C GLU A 396 12.05 21.79 -13.07
N TYR A 397 11.08 21.22 -12.39
CA TYR A 397 10.57 19.87 -12.58
C TYR A 397 9.04 19.90 -12.60
N GLU A 398 8.44 18.93 -13.28
CA GLU A 398 7.03 18.59 -13.06
C GLU A 398 6.95 17.50 -11.99
N MET A 399 6.01 17.62 -11.08
CA MET A 399 5.71 16.64 -10.06
C MET A 399 4.39 15.96 -10.40
N LEU A 400 4.38 14.63 -10.29
CA LEU A 400 3.18 13.81 -10.39
C LEU A 400 3.08 12.95 -9.14
N VAL A 401 1.92 13.00 -8.47
CA VAL A 401 1.62 12.14 -7.32
C VAL A 401 0.63 11.07 -7.76
N VAL A 402 0.88 9.83 -7.37
CA VAL A 402 0.06 8.67 -7.72
C VAL A 402 -0.26 7.92 -6.44
N ALA A 403 -1.54 7.68 -6.17
CA ALA A 403 -1.98 6.83 -5.07
C ALA A 403 -2.68 5.61 -5.64
N ARG A 404 -2.32 4.42 -5.15
CA ARG A 404 -3.05 3.19 -5.45
C ARG A 404 -4.14 3.01 -4.42
N MET A 405 -5.37 2.85 -4.90
CA MET A 405 -6.54 2.76 -4.05
C MET A 405 -7.39 1.57 -4.45
N TRP A 406 -8.17 1.05 -3.51
CA TRP A 406 -9.01 -0.11 -3.73
C TRP A 406 -10.31 -0.04 -2.94
N VAL A 407 -11.32 -0.73 -3.45
CA VAL A 407 -12.51 -1.16 -2.73
C VAL A 407 -12.51 -2.69 -2.74
N PRO A 408 -13.24 -3.36 -1.85
CA PRO A 408 -13.46 -4.79 -1.98
C PRO A 408 -13.95 -5.10 -3.39
N ASP A 409 -13.33 -6.09 -4.02
CA ASP A 409 -13.55 -6.54 -5.40
C ASP A 409 -12.84 -5.74 -6.51
N TYR A 410 -12.16 -4.61 -6.19
CA TYR A 410 -11.59 -3.77 -7.24
C TYR A 410 -10.51 -2.78 -6.79
N GLU A 411 -9.37 -2.77 -7.49
CA GLU A 411 -8.31 -1.75 -7.38
C GLU A 411 -8.37 -0.69 -8.50
N PHE A 412 -7.95 0.54 -8.22
CA PHE A 412 -7.80 1.65 -9.16
C PHE A 412 -6.64 2.58 -8.77
N THR A 413 -6.32 3.50 -9.67
CA THR A 413 -5.24 4.48 -9.46
C THR A 413 -5.82 5.89 -9.42
N VAL A 414 -5.35 6.66 -8.45
CA VAL A 414 -5.65 8.08 -8.31
C VAL A 414 -4.42 8.86 -8.72
N PHE A 415 -4.59 9.74 -9.70
CA PHE A 415 -3.54 10.66 -10.13
C PHE A 415 -3.84 12.04 -9.58
N ALA A 416 -2.82 12.70 -9.09
CA ALA A 416 -2.88 14.12 -8.87
C ALA A 416 -2.71 14.89 -10.18
N GLN A 417 -3.19 16.14 -10.18
CA GLN A 417 -2.77 17.08 -11.23
C GLN A 417 -1.24 17.25 -11.20
N ARG A 418 -0.66 17.48 -12.39
CA ARG A 418 0.77 17.78 -12.49
C ARG A 418 1.02 19.18 -11.95
N GLU A 419 2.01 19.29 -11.08
CA GLU A 419 2.40 20.56 -10.48
C GLU A 419 3.85 20.89 -10.80
N HIS A 420 4.18 22.17 -10.92
CA HIS A 420 5.58 22.58 -11.07
C HIS A 420 6.27 22.66 -9.72
N VAL A 421 7.50 22.15 -9.65
CA VAL A 421 8.35 22.22 -8.46
C VAL A 421 9.77 22.61 -8.85
N THR A 422 10.39 23.48 -8.05
CA THR A 422 11.79 23.87 -8.24
C THR A 422 12.67 23.09 -7.26
N LEU A 423 13.72 22.44 -7.75
CA LEU A 423 14.82 21.93 -6.91
C LEU A 423 15.99 22.92 -6.93
N GLY A 424 16.59 23.22 -5.79
CA GLY A 424 17.74 24.14 -5.75
C GLY A 424 18.25 24.46 -4.35
N ASP A 425 18.95 25.59 -4.25
CA ASP A 425 19.41 26.15 -2.97
C ASP A 425 18.20 26.67 -2.19
N ALA A 426 17.42 25.74 -1.61
CA ALA A 426 16.51 26.07 -0.53
C ALA A 426 17.35 26.70 0.60
N PRO A 427 16.82 27.71 1.30
CA PRO A 427 17.56 28.32 2.39
C PRO A 427 17.99 27.24 3.38
N VAL A 428 19.30 27.16 3.64
CA VAL A 428 19.89 26.14 4.54
C VAL A 428 19.27 26.33 5.91
N LEU A 429 18.31 25.47 6.23
CA LEU A 429 17.70 25.45 7.55
C LEU A 429 18.79 25.08 8.57
N PRO A 430 18.85 25.76 9.73
CA PRO A 430 19.68 25.27 10.81
C PRO A 430 19.29 23.82 11.14
N LYS A 431 20.29 22.95 11.29
CA LYS A 431 20.07 21.56 11.71
C LYS A 431 19.39 21.57 13.08
N VAL A 432 18.35 20.75 13.24
CA VAL A 432 17.66 20.59 14.53
C VAL A 432 18.70 20.26 15.60
N ASP A 433 18.76 21.09 16.63
CA ASP A 433 19.55 20.79 17.81
C ASP A 433 18.64 20.04 18.80
N PRO A 434 18.88 18.75 19.06
CA PRO A 434 18.06 17.98 19.99
C PRO A 434 18.17 18.46 21.45
N LEU A 435 19.11 19.36 21.75
CA LEU A 435 19.27 19.98 23.06
C LEU A 435 18.59 21.36 23.16
N ALA A 436 18.20 21.98 22.04
CA ALA A 436 17.52 23.27 22.05
C ALA A 436 16.07 23.11 22.52
N VAL A 437 15.65 23.99 23.44
CA VAL A 437 14.30 23.98 24.00
C VAL A 437 13.50 25.13 23.41
N PHE A 438 12.30 24.87 22.91
CA PHE A 438 11.45 25.93 22.35
C PHE A 438 11.28 27.10 23.35
N PRO A 439 11.42 28.37 22.91
CA PRO A 439 11.50 28.83 21.53
C PRO A 439 12.93 29.07 21.02
N GLU A 440 13.95 28.39 21.55
CA GLU A 440 15.34 28.56 21.11
C GLU A 440 15.54 28.22 19.62
N CYS A 441 16.55 28.83 19.02
CA CYS A 441 16.95 28.59 17.64
C CYS A 441 17.24 27.11 17.36
N ALA A 442 16.79 26.63 16.21
CA ALA A 442 16.86 25.22 15.80
C ALA A 442 16.06 24.23 16.68
N ALA A 443 15.34 24.70 17.70
CA ALA A 443 14.42 23.85 18.44
C ALA A 443 13.27 23.40 17.53
N ALA A 444 12.78 22.18 17.77
CA ALA A 444 11.55 21.69 17.17
C ALA A 444 10.34 22.36 17.84
N VAL A 445 9.30 22.65 17.07
CA VAL A 445 8.03 23.14 17.60
C VAL A 445 7.34 21.99 18.35
N PRO A 446 7.01 22.13 19.64
CA PRO A 446 6.52 21.02 20.47
C PRO A 446 5.07 20.57 20.20
N GLY A 447 4.44 21.03 19.12
CA GLY A 447 2.99 20.91 18.91
C GLY A 447 2.20 21.90 19.79
N TYR A 448 0.88 21.92 19.65
CA TYR A 448 0.00 22.74 20.50
C TYR A 448 0.05 22.22 21.94
N SER A 449 0.09 23.13 22.92
CA SER A 449 0.00 22.77 24.34
C SER A 449 -1.44 22.50 24.74
N ASP A 450 -1.69 21.44 25.52
CA ASP A 450 -3.01 21.10 26.10
C ASP A 450 -3.47 22.06 27.23
N THR A 451 -3.02 23.32 27.21
CA THR A 451 -3.43 24.32 28.19
C THR A 451 -4.84 24.83 27.87
N ALA A 452 -5.62 25.21 28.90
CA ALA A 452 -6.98 25.73 28.72
C ALA A 452 -7.06 27.02 27.88
N LEU A 453 -5.92 27.70 27.69
CA LEU A 453 -5.76 28.85 26.81
C LEU A 453 -4.92 28.48 25.60
N THR A 454 -5.39 28.84 24.42
CA THR A 454 -4.62 28.79 23.18
C THR A 454 -4.39 30.18 22.60
N LEU A 455 -3.34 30.28 21.79
CA LEU A 455 -2.96 31.47 21.03
C LEU A 455 -3.32 31.23 19.55
N GLY A 456 -4.13 32.09 18.95
CA GLY A 456 -4.50 32.07 17.52
C GLY A 456 -5.15 33.39 17.07
N GLU A 457 -5.77 33.57 15.89
CA GLU A 457 -5.11 33.89 14.60
C GLU A 457 -5.00 35.42 14.37
N PRO A 458 -4.28 35.91 13.32
CA PRO A 458 -5.02 36.26 12.10
C PRO A 458 -4.22 36.04 10.79
N GLY A 459 -4.72 35.15 9.92
CA GLY A 459 -4.47 35.18 8.48
C GLY A 459 -3.01 35.16 7.99
N GLU A 460 -2.83 35.45 6.70
CA GLU A 460 -1.52 35.63 6.07
C GLU A 460 -1.11 37.11 6.20
N THR A 461 0.06 37.37 6.79
CA THR A 461 0.63 38.72 6.91
C THR A 461 1.80 38.88 5.93
N PHE A 462 1.80 39.97 5.16
CA PHE A 462 2.87 40.28 4.20
C PHE A 462 3.87 41.27 4.82
N VAL A 463 5.16 40.96 4.76
CA VAL A 463 6.23 41.80 5.31
C VAL A 463 7.29 42.08 4.26
N ASN A 464 7.57 43.37 4.03
CA ASN A 464 8.63 43.83 3.12
C ASN A 464 9.88 44.19 3.92
N GLY A 465 10.72 43.21 4.24
CA GLY A 465 12.09 43.42 4.72
C GLY A 465 12.30 44.18 6.05
N ASP A 466 11.24 44.59 6.76
CA ASP A 466 11.35 45.23 8.07
C ASP A 466 11.73 44.19 9.13
N ALA A 467 12.75 44.51 9.94
CA ALA A 467 13.34 43.60 10.93
C ALA A 467 12.37 43.22 12.08
N ALA A 468 11.34 44.03 12.33
CA ALA A 468 10.34 43.76 13.36
C ALA A 468 8.94 44.19 12.90
N THR A 469 7.97 43.28 13.00
CA THR A 469 6.56 43.52 12.66
C THR A 469 5.66 43.06 13.79
N GLU A 470 4.54 43.75 14.02
CA GLU A 470 3.52 43.35 15.00
C GLU A 470 2.40 42.53 14.35
N ILE A 471 1.94 41.51 15.06
CA ILE A 471 0.78 40.69 14.71
C ILE A 471 -0.22 40.73 15.87
N ALA A 472 -1.51 40.75 15.56
CA ALA A 472 -2.54 40.58 16.57
C ALA A 472 -2.52 39.14 17.10
N VAL A 473 -2.87 38.97 18.37
CA VAL A 473 -2.91 37.68 19.06
C VAL A 473 -4.24 37.58 19.78
N ASP A 474 -5.04 36.57 19.46
CA ASP A 474 -6.22 36.23 20.24
C ASP A 474 -5.84 35.15 21.27
N LEU A 475 -6.12 35.46 22.53
CA LEU A 475 -6.08 34.54 23.66
C LEU A 475 -7.46 33.90 23.76
N ILE A 476 -7.58 32.60 23.53
CA ILE A 476 -8.87 31.91 23.45
C ILE A 476 -8.95 30.88 24.57
N ASN A 477 -10.02 30.93 25.35
CA ASN A 477 -10.35 29.85 26.28
C ASN A 477 -11.11 28.75 25.53
N GLU A 478 -10.43 27.65 25.21
CA GLU A 478 -11.02 26.54 24.45
C GLU A 478 -11.95 25.68 25.30
N ASP A 479 -11.91 25.80 26.63
CA ASP A 479 -12.86 25.12 27.49
C ASP A 479 -14.25 25.78 27.36
N GLU A 480 -15.13 25.12 26.60
CA GLU A 480 -16.53 25.55 26.41
C GLU A 480 -17.39 25.46 27.67
N ARG A 481 -16.86 24.90 28.77
CA ARG A 481 -17.62 24.65 30.00
C ARG A 481 -17.15 25.49 31.18
N VAL A 482 -15.89 25.90 31.21
CA VAL A 482 -15.27 26.55 32.36
C VAL A 482 -14.71 27.90 31.97
N SER A 483 -14.98 28.94 32.78
CA SER A 483 -14.30 30.23 32.61
C SER A 483 -12.83 30.10 33.01
N PHE A 484 -11.93 30.61 32.18
CA PHE A 484 -10.56 30.82 32.56
C PHE A 484 -10.43 32.12 33.34
N ARG A 485 -9.91 32.05 34.58
CA ARG A 485 -9.45 33.23 35.32
C ARG A 485 -8.03 33.00 35.78
N GLY A 486 -7.13 33.93 35.47
CA GLY A 486 -5.72 33.77 35.80
C GLY A 486 -4.89 35.00 35.47
N LYS A 487 -3.59 34.90 35.73
CA LYS A 487 -2.62 35.92 35.39
C LYS A 487 -1.86 35.55 34.13
N LEU A 488 -1.66 36.53 33.25
CA LEU A 488 -0.75 36.36 32.12
C LEU A 488 0.67 36.73 32.57
N GLY A 489 1.64 36.07 31.97
CA GLY A 489 3.05 36.43 32.05
C GLY A 489 3.29 37.86 31.55
N LYS A 490 4.43 38.43 31.92
CA LYS A 490 4.76 39.82 31.56
C LYS A 490 5.15 40.00 30.10
N ALA A 491 5.38 38.92 29.36
CA ALA A 491 5.81 38.97 27.98
C ALA A 491 5.31 37.78 27.17
N ILE A 492 5.12 38.02 25.87
CA ILE A 492 4.93 36.99 24.85
C ILE A 492 6.27 36.84 24.11
N GLN A 493 6.74 35.60 23.98
CA GLN A 493 7.87 35.29 23.11
C GLN A 493 7.33 34.79 21.78
N THR A 494 7.80 35.35 20.66
CA THR A 494 7.44 34.91 19.32
C THR A 494 8.67 34.48 18.54
N VAL A 495 8.47 33.56 17.60
CA VAL A 495 9.48 33.06 16.68
C VAL A 495 8.88 32.80 15.32
N LEU A 496 9.72 32.95 14.29
CA LEU A 496 9.41 32.42 12.96
C LEU A 496 9.92 31.00 12.84
N THR A 497 9.08 30.13 12.32
CA THR A 497 9.40 28.73 12.08
C THR A 497 9.24 28.39 10.61
N LEU A 498 10.08 27.47 10.14
CA LEU A 498 10.02 26.89 8.81
C LEU A 498 10.20 25.38 8.99
N ASP A 499 9.26 24.58 8.46
CA ASP A 499 9.23 23.13 8.59
C ASP A 499 9.25 22.61 10.03
N GLY A 500 8.50 23.30 10.92
CA GLY A 500 8.40 22.93 12.33
C GLY A 500 9.68 23.20 13.14
N ARG A 501 10.58 24.05 12.63
CA ARG A 501 11.84 24.42 13.27
C ARG A 501 11.94 25.93 13.47
N VAL A 502 12.46 26.37 14.60
CA VAL A 502 12.74 27.79 14.85
C VAL A 502 13.90 28.26 13.96
N VAL A 503 13.62 29.22 13.07
CA VAL A 503 14.60 29.81 12.14
C VAL A 503 14.81 31.30 12.37
N GLY A 504 13.79 31.98 12.91
CA GLY A 504 13.85 33.41 13.23
C GLY A 504 14.31 33.67 14.66
N GLU A 505 14.94 34.83 14.86
CA GLU A 505 15.32 35.34 16.18
C GLU A 505 14.10 35.43 17.12
N VAL A 506 14.26 34.95 18.36
CA VAL A 506 13.24 35.03 19.40
C VAL A 506 12.98 36.49 19.76
N ARG A 507 11.75 36.94 19.54
CA ARG A 507 11.32 38.28 19.94
C ARG A 507 10.51 38.21 21.22
N THR A 508 10.84 39.04 22.20
CA THR A 508 10.05 39.17 23.43
C THR A 508 9.30 40.50 23.42
N THR A 509 7.97 40.45 23.43
CA THR A 509 7.09 41.62 23.55
C THR A 509 6.55 41.72 24.96
N THR A 510 6.83 42.82 25.65
CA THR A 510 6.28 43.09 26.98
C THR A 510 4.80 43.45 26.90
N LEU A 511 3.97 42.79 27.70
CA LEU A 511 2.54 43.07 27.80
C LEU A 511 2.28 44.21 28.79
N GLU A 512 2.62 45.45 28.43
CA GLU A 512 2.43 46.60 29.32
C GLU A 512 0.96 47.04 29.42
N GLU A 513 0.14 46.79 28.40
CA GLU A 513 -1.25 47.27 28.32
C GLU A 513 -2.32 46.21 28.66
N VAL A 514 -1.94 44.93 28.76
CA VAL A 514 -2.89 43.87 29.10
C VAL A 514 -3.04 43.80 30.62
N PRO A 515 -4.28 43.81 31.17
CA PRO A 515 -4.45 43.64 32.60
C PRO A 515 -3.78 42.34 33.04
N SER A 516 -2.92 42.42 34.06
CA SER A 516 -2.20 41.27 34.62
C SER A 516 -3.09 40.11 35.07
N THR A 517 -4.40 40.32 35.16
CA THR A 517 -5.42 39.29 35.37
C THR A 517 -6.40 39.32 34.21
N VAL A 518 -6.66 38.16 33.61
CA VAL A 518 -7.64 37.96 32.55
C VAL A 518 -8.75 37.04 33.06
N ASP A 519 -9.98 37.35 32.66
CA ASP A 519 -11.18 36.57 32.95
C ASP A 519 -11.91 36.32 31.63
N LEU A 520 -11.74 35.13 31.07
CA LEU A 520 -12.40 34.69 29.84
C LEU A 520 -13.52 33.73 30.21
N GLY A 521 -14.73 34.03 29.76
CA GLY A 521 -15.82 33.06 29.82
C GLY A 521 -15.51 31.80 29.00
N PRO A 522 -16.37 30.77 29.07
CA PRO A 522 -16.23 29.59 28.23
C PRO A 522 -16.32 29.97 26.74
N GLY A 523 -15.34 29.56 25.92
CA GLY A 523 -15.20 30.01 24.53
C GLY A 523 -14.87 31.50 24.35
N GLY A 524 -14.56 32.21 25.43
CA GLY A 524 -14.25 33.64 25.42
C GLY A 524 -12.87 33.91 24.86
N SER A 525 -12.68 35.11 24.27
CA SER A 525 -11.39 35.54 23.76
C SER A 525 -11.01 36.96 24.19
N ALA A 526 -9.70 37.23 24.23
CA ALA A 526 -9.14 38.56 24.42
C ALA A 526 -8.06 38.83 23.39
N LYS A 527 -8.01 40.06 22.86
CA LYS A 527 -7.02 40.47 21.87
C LYS A 527 -5.81 41.12 22.53
N THR A 528 -4.63 40.82 22.02
CA THR A 528 -3.38 41.52 22.32
C THR A 528 -2.54 41.61 21.04
N ALA A 529 -1.30 42.10 21.13
CA ALA A 529 -0.38 42.18 20.02
C ALA A 529 1.00 41.65 20.45
N ALA A 530 1.69 41.01 19.52
CA ALA A 530 3.06 40.56 19.72
C ALA A 530 3.90 40.94 18.50
N GLY A 531 5.15 41.35 18.73
CA GLY A 531 6.11 41.58 17.67
C GLY A 531 6.88 40.31 17.36
N PHE A 532 7.26 40.08 16.11
CA PHE A 532 8.21 39.04 15.68
C PHE A 532 9.38 39.64 14.92
N SER A 533 10.52 38.94 14.91
CA SER A 533 11.72 39.33 14.17
C SER A 533 11.79 38.58 12.84
N THR A 534 12.14 39.28 11.75
CA THR A 534 12.43 38.65 10.45
C THR A 534 13.91 38.33 10.29
N GLN A 535 14.72 38.43 11.35
CA GLN A 535 16.14 38.10 11.31
C GLN A 535 16.39 36.61 11.55
N VAL A 536 17.43 36.08 10.89
CA VAL A 536 17.92 34.71 11.11
C VAL A 536 18.45 34.59 12.53
N CYS A 537 18.10 33.48 13.17
CA CYS A 537 18.65 33.06 14.45
C CYS A 537 20.15 33.33 14.64
N GLY A 538 20.50 34.15 15.64
CA GLY A 538 21.90 34.45 16.00
C GLY A 538 22.67 35.31 14.99
N SER A 539 21.99 35.87 14.00
CA SER A 539 22.54 36.73 12.96
C SER A 539 21.71 38.02 12.85
N ALA A 540 22.32 39.08 12.32
CA ALA A 540 21.59 40.29 11.94
C ALA A 540 21.05 40.21 10.49
N GLU A 541 21.32 39.10 9.80
CA GLU A 541 20.85 38.88 8.43
C GLU A 541 19.33 38.64 8.41
N PRO A 542 18.62 39.21 7.43
CA PRO A 542 17.20 38.93 7.25
C PRO A 542 17.00 37.47 6.82
N LEU A 543 15.87 36.90 7.22
CA LEU A 543 15.38 35.64 6.68
C LEU A 543 15.17 35.81 5.16
N PRO A 544 15.44 34.75 4.39
CA PRO A 544 15.21 34.75 2.96
C PRO A 544 13.72 34.96 2.64
N ALA A 545 13.44 35.34 1.40
CA ALA A 545 12.06 35.40 0.92
C ALA A 545 11.42 34.00 1.00
N GLY A 546 10.16 33.94 1.44
CA GLY A 546 9.45 32.68 1.67
C GLY A 546 8.27 32.85 2.62
N THR A 547 7.57 31.74 2.87
CA THR A 547 6.45 31.69 3.81
C THR A 547 6.87 31.01 5.11
N TYR A 548 6.66 31.68 6.22
CA TYR A 548 7.03 31.25 7.57
C TYR A 548 5.79 31.13 8.45
N GLU A 549 5.83 30.26 9.45
CA GLU A 549 4.81 30.25 10.50
C GLU A 549 5.26 31.12 11.67
N VAL A 550 4.34 31.91 12.23
CA VAL A 550 4.60 32.64 13.48
C VAL A 550 4.10 31.79 14.63
N TRP A 551 5.00 31.44 15.55
CA TRP A 551 4.66 30.73 16.77
C TRP A 551 4.92 31.62 17.98
N ALA A 552 4.12 31.44 19.03
CA ALA A 552 4.25 32.19 20.25
C ALA A 552 4.19 31.31 21.50
N GLN A 553 4.85 31.80 22.54
CA GLN A 553 4.87 31.24 23.87
C GLN A 553 4.44 32.31 24.87
N LEU A 554 3.49 31.96 25.74
CA LEU A 554 3.03 32.80 26.83
C LEU A 554 2.95 32.00 28.13
N GLU A 555 3.54 32.53 29.19
CA GLU A 555 3.33 32.01 30.53
C GLU A 555 1.95 32.41 31.05
N VAL A 556 1.23 31.48 31.66
CA VAL A 556 -0.12 31.68 32.18
C VAL A 556 -0.20 31.04 33.56
N THR A 557 -0.75 31.75 34.54
CA THR A 557 -0.99 31.21 35.88
C THR A 557 -2.49 31.23 36.20
N PRO A 558 -3.20 30.09 36.09
CA PRO A 558 -4.60 30.00 36.49
C PRO A 558 -4.79 30.40 37.97
N GLU A 559 -5.96 30.96 38.32
CA GLU A 559 -6.27 31.31 39.70
C GLU A 559 -6.28 30.06 40.58
N GLY A 560 -5.35 29.99 41.55
CA GLY A 560 -5.17 28.82 42.42
C GLY A 560 -4.37 27.66 41.80
N GLY A 561 -3.86 27.82 40.58
CA GLY A 561 -3.01 26.84 39.89
C GLY A 561 -1.52 27.15 39.95
N SER A 562 -0.71 26.24 39.38
CA SER A 562 0.71 26.49 39.07
C SER A 562 0.85 27.25 37.75
N SER A 563 2.00 27.90 37.54
CA SER A 563 2.30 28.51 36.25
C SER A 563 2.46 27.44 35.17
N GLU A 564 1.88 27.69 34.01
CA GLU A 564 1.88 26.84 32.82
C GLU A 564 2.34 27.66 31.62
N VAL A 565 2.82 26.98 30.58
CA VAL A 565 3.27 27.61 29.34
C VAL A 565 2.29 27.23 28.24
N SER A 566 1.63 28.24 27.67
CA SER A 566 0.78 28.10 26.49
C SER A 566 1.61 28.37 25.24
N ILE A 567 1.54 27.47 24.26
CA ILE A 567 2.23 27.56 22.98
C ILE A 567 1.19 27.44 21.88
N GLY A 568 1.22 28.36 20.91
CA GLY A 568 0.30 28.34 19.79
C GLY A 568 0.84 29.01 18.55
N ARG A 569 0.28 28.61 17.40
CA ARG A 569 0.54 29.22 16.10
C ARG A 569 -0.33 30.46 15.95
N LEU A 570 0.30 31.60 15.69
CA LEU A 570 -0.37 32.88 15.50
C LEU A 570 -0.84 33.12 14.06
N GLY A 571 -0.15 32.53 13.07
CA GLY A 571 -0.48 32.71 11.66
C GLY A 571 0.65 32.33 10.71
N SER A 572 0.61 32.87 9.50
CA SER A 572 1.69 32.76 8.51
C SER A 572 2.16 34.13 8.07
N VAL A 573 3.46 34.25 7.81
CA VAL A 573 4.10 35.47 7.34
C VAL A 573 4.82 35.19 6.03
N ARG A 574 4.53 35.99 5.01
CA ARG A 574 5.25 35.96 3.74
C ARG A 574 6.27 37.10 3.70
N ILE A 575 7.55 36.73 3.60
CA ILE A 575 8.67 37.65 3.42
C ILE A 575 8.97 37.71 1.91
N SER A 576 9.03 38.92 1.34
CA SER A 576 9.30 39.14 -0.09
C SER A 576 10.56 39.94 -0.36
#